data_AF-A0A550GHS8-F1
#
_entry.id   AF-A0A550GHS8-F1
#
_cell.length_a   1.000
_cell.length_b   1.000
_cell.length_c   1.000
_cell.angle_alpha   90.00
_cell.angle_beta   90.00
_cell.angle_gamma   90.00
#
_symmetry.space_group_name_H-M   'P 1'
#
loop_
_entity.id
_entity.type
_entity.pdbx_description
1 polymer ?
#
loop_
_entity_poly.entity_id
_entity_poly.type
_entity_poly.pdbx_seq_one_letter_code
_entity_poly.pdbx_strand_id
1 'polypeptide(L)' 'MIKVVRFISPIVESGDILREGKGFSAEELAAVELSMGEAKKLGIPVDPR' A
#
# COMPACT_ATOMS: atom_id res chain seq x y z
N MET A 1 -17.19 10.15 -10.31
CA MET A 1 -16.70 8.96 -9.59
C MET A 1 -15.27 8.72 -10.03
N ILE A 2 -14.27 9.16 -9.24
CA ILE A 2 -12.85 8.95 -9.58
C ILE A 2 -12.55 7.48 -9.27
N LYS A 3 -12.32 6.67 -10.31
CA LYS A 3 -11.96 5.26 -10.19
C LYS A 3 -10.49 5.21 -9.78
N VAL A 4 -10.19 4.95 -8.51
CA VAL A 4 -8.82 4.72 -8.05
C VAL A 4 -8.34 3.43 -8.69
N VAL A 5 -7.48 3.54 -9.70
CA VAL A 5 -6.82 2.38 -10.32
C VAL A 5 -5.73 1.94 -9.36
N ARG A 6 -5.89 0.76 -8.73
CA ARG A 6 -4.84 0.14 -7.91
C ARG A 6 -3.93 -0.67 -8.83
N PHE A 7 -2.64 -0.35 -8.84
CA PHE A 7 -1.66 -1.08 -9.65
C PHE A 7 -0.99 -2.22 -8.88
N ILE A 8 -0.89 -2.11 -7.55
CA ILE A 8 -0.28 -3.11 -6.68
C ILE A 8 -1.01 -3.17 -5.33
N SER A 9 -0.94 -4.30 -4.65
CA SER A 9 -1.44 -4.53 -3.29
C SER A 9 -0.34 -5.19 -2.46
N PRO A 10 -0.14 -4.83 -1.18
CA PRO A 10 0.75 -5.59 -0.29
C PRO A 10 0.17 -6.98 -0.03
N ILE A 11 1.03 -7.95 0.24
CA ILE A 11 0.63 -9.26 0.75
C ILE A 11 0.66 -9.16 2.27
N VAL A 12 -0.46 -9.49 2.91
CA VAL A 12 -0.58 -9.47 4.37
C VAL A 12 -0.99 -10.84 4.88
N GLU A 13 -0.48 -11.18 6.05
CA GLU A 13 -0.82 -12.39 6.78
C GLU A 13 -1.92 -12.10 7.81
N SER A 14 -2.85 -13.03 7.98
CA SER A 14 -3.95 -12.93 8.94
C SER A 14 -4.28 -14.31 9.49
N GLY A 15 -3.61 -14.69 10.59
CA GLY A 15 -3.58 -16.09 11.02
C GLY A 15 -2.85 -16.92 9.96
N ASP A 16 -3.41 -18.05 9.56
CA ASP A 16 -2.78 -18.96 8.57
C ASP A 16 -3.09 -18.60 7.10
N ILE A 17 -3.57 -17.37 6.83
CA ILE A 17 -4.03 -16.96 5.49
C ILE A 17 -3.20 -15.79 4.99
N LEU A 18 -2.65 -15.95 3.79
CA LEU A 18 -2.07 -14.87 2.98
C LEU A 18 -3.13 -14.26 2.08
N ARG A 19 -3.22 -12.93 2.06
CA ARG A 19 -4.19 -12.20 1.23
C ARG A 19 -3.66 -10.83 0.82
N GLU A 20 -4.36 -10.19 -0.11
CA GLU A 20 -4.09 -8.79 -0.43
C GLU A 20 -4.49 -7.86 0.73
N GLY A 21 -3.58 -6.97 1.09
CA GLY A 21 -3.76 -5.89 2.04
C GLY A 21 -4.38 -4.65 1.39
N LYS A 22 -4.75 -3.68 2.23
CA LYS A 22 -5.46 -2.48 1.78
C LYS A 22 -4.52 -1.39 1.25
N GLY A 23 -3.28 -1.38 1.71
CA GLY A 23 -2.24 -0.42 1.36
C GLY A 23 -0.98 -0.67 2.17
N PHE A 24 0.14 -0.14 1.69
CA PHE A 24 1.44 -0.26 2.34
C PHE A 24 1.54 0.69 3.55
N SER A 25 2.26 0.26 4.59
CA SER A 25 2.51 1.08 5.78
C SER A 25 3.56 2.17 5.52
N ALA A 26 3.68 3.13 6.44
CA ALA A 26 4.71 4.16 6.35
C ALA A 26 6.13 3.56 6.40
N GLU A 27 6.34 2.53 7.20
CA GLU A 27 7.62 1.82 7.35
C GLU A 27 8.01 1.05 6.09
N GLU A 28 7.05 0.35 5.47
CA GLU A 28 7.28 -0.38 4.20
C GLU A 28 7.68 0.57 3.08
N LEU A 29 7.03 1.74 3.01
CA LEU A 29 7.38 2.78 2.04
C LEU A 29 8.75 3.40 2.34
N ALA A 30 9.05 3.67 3.61
CA ALA A 30 10.34 4.22 4.02
C ALA A 30 11.51 3.27 3.72
N ALA A 31 11.31 1.95 3.85
CA ALA A 31 12.32 0.95 3.52
C ALA A 31 12.77 0.97 2.04
N VAL A 32 11.93 1.51 1.16
CA VAL A 32 12.22 1.72 -0.27
C VAL A 32 12.40 3.20 -0.62
N GLU A 33 12.70 4.03 0.38
CA GLU A 33 12.95 5.47 0.23
C GLU A 33 11.79 6.25 -0.39
N LEU A 34 10.55 5.78 -0.20
CA LEU A 34 9.34 6.46 -0.66
C LEU A 34 8.62 7.18 0.49
N SER A 35 8.24 8.43 0.26
CA SER A 35 7.26 9.10 1.11
C SER A 35 5.83 8.65 0.78
N MET A 36 4.92 8.77 1.74
CA MET A 36 3.48 8.55 1.51
C MET A 36 2.91 9.43 0.38
N GLY A 37 3.45 10.64 0.21
CA GLY A 37 3.00 11.58 -0.81
C GLY A 37 3.41 11.12 -2.21
N GLU A 38 4.63 10.62 -2.37
CA GLU A 38 5.11 10.05 -3.65
C GLU A 38 4.38 8.76 -3.98
N ALA A 39 4.20 7.87 -3.01
CA ALA A 39 3.44 6.64 -3.18
C ALA A 39 2.03 6.91 -3.73
N LYS A 40 1.32 7.91 -3.17
CA LYS A 40 0.00 8.33 -3.68
C LYS A 40 0.05 8.84 -5.12
N LYS A 41 1.06 9.64 -5.48
CA LYS A 41 1.23 10.15 -6.86
C LYS A 41 1.50 9.02 -7.86
N LEU A 42 2.16 7.95 -7.42
CA LEU A 42 2.43 6.74 -8.21
C LEU A 42 1.24 5.77 -8.27
N GLY A 43 0.13 6.06 -7.58
CA GLY A 43 -1.03 5.16 -7.54
C GLY A 43 -0.83 3.94 -6.63
N ILE A 44 0.16 3.99 -5.73
CA ILE A 44 0.42 2.96 -4.72
C ILE A 44 -0.55 3.19 -3.54
N PRO A 45 -1.33 2.17 -3.14
CA PRO A 45 -2.25 2.31 -2.00
C PRO A 45 -1.48 2.40 -0.69
N VAL A 46 -1.87 3.33 0.18
CA VAL A 46 -1.24 3.58 1.48
C VAL A 46 -2.24 3.30 2.60
N ASP A 47 -1.85 2.54 3.62
CA ASP A 47 -2.62 2.41 4.85
C ASP A 47 -2.17 3.51 5.84
N PRO A 48 -3.04 4.45 6.23
CA PRO A 48 -2.69 5.57 7.11
C PRO A 48 -2.73 5.20 8.61
N ARG A 49 -2.99 3.94 8.94
CA ARG A 49 -3.10 3.44 10.31
C ARG A 49 -1.75 3.33 11.01
#